data_AF-A0A2A7B9A0-F1
#
_entry.id   AF-A0A2A7B9A0-F1
#
_cell.length_a   1.000
_cell.length_b   1.000
_cell.length_c   1.000
_cell.angle_alpha   90.00
_cell.angle_beta   90.00
_cell.angle_gamma   90.00
#
_symmetry.space_group_name_H-M   'P 1'
#
loop_
_entity.id
_entity.type
_entity.pdbx_description
1 polymer ?
#
loop_
_entity_poly.entity_id
_entity_poly.type
_entity_poly.pdbx_seq_one_letter_code
_entity_poly.pdbx_strand_id
1 'polypeptide(L)' 'MCEGDGEANIAYYCLHELHLTPSAFYALPRRERAFIIAAIDVRVEAEKKKQKEIERKQRRGRHH' A
#
# COMPACT_ATOMS: atom_id res chain seq x y z
N MET A 1 -15.12 4.86 -0.29
CA MET A 1 -13.80 4.52 -0.85
C MET A 1 -14.01 4.53 -2.36
N CYS A 2 -13.36 5.43 -3.11
CA CYS A 2 -13.45 5.37 -4.57
C CYS A 2 -12.70 4.12 -5.05
N GLU A 3 -13.44 3.19 -5.64
CA GLU A 3 -12.99 1.84 -6.03
C GLU A 3 -11.94 1.80 -7.17
N GLY A 4 -11.52 2.95 -7.70
CA GLY A 4 -10.50 3.03 -8.77
C GLY A 4 -9.06 3.22 -8.29
N ASP A 5 -8.84 3.68 -7.06
CA ASP A 5 -7.49 4.06 -6.58
C ASP A 5 -6.73 2.92 -5.90
N GLY A 6 -7.42 1.85 -5.47
CA GLY A 6 -6.81 0.75 -4.70
C GLY A 6 -5.79 -0.03 -5.52
N GLU A 7 -6.23 -0.57 -6.66
CA GLU A 7 -5.38 -1.40 -7.52
C GLU A 7 -4.25 -0.62 -8.19
N ALA A 8 -4.50 0.64 -8.57
CA ALA A 8 -3.49 1.51 -9.16
C ALA A 8 -2.36 1.84 -8.17
N ASN A 9 -2.71 2.10 -6.90
CA ASN A 9 -1.71 2.30 -5.86
C ASN A 9 -0.93 1.01 -5.56
N ILE A 10 -1.59 -0.14 -5.54
CA ILE A 10 -0.93 -1.44 -5.36
C ILE A 10 0.06 -1.70 -6.51
N ALA A 11 -0.33 -1.43 -7.75
CA ALA A 11 0.55 -1.55 -8.92
C ALA A 11 1.75 -0.59 -8.86
N TYR A 12 1.52 0.65 -8.39
CA TYR A 12 2.59 1.62 -8.15
C TYR A 12 3.57 1.15 -7.06
N TYR A 13 3.07 0.63 -5.94
CA TYR A 13 3.91 0.07 -4.87
C TYR A 13 4.69 -1.17 -5.35
N CYS A 14 4.07 -2.05 -6.13
CA CYS A 14 4.78 -3.17 -6.76
C CYS A 14 5.93 -2.71 -7.65
N LEU A 15 5.72 -1.67 -8.46
CA LEU A 15 6.75 -1.13 -9.35
C LEU A 15 7.90 -0.48 -8.55
N HIS A 16 7.57 0.34 -7.56
CA HIS A 16 8.55 1.13 -6.82
C HIS A 16 9.32 0.30 -5.79
N GLU A 17 8.67 -0.70 -5.18
CA GLU A 17 9.21 -1.39 -4.01
C GLU A 17 9.66 -2.81 -4.31
N LEU A 18 8.95 -3.53 -5.19
CA LEU A 18 9.33 -4.87 -5.64
C LEU A 18 10.12 -4.85 -6.96
N HIS A 19 10.28 -3.67 -7.59
CA HIS A 19 10.88 -3.52 -8.93
C HIS A 19 10.26 -4.47 -9.97
N LEU A 20 9.01 -4.88 -9.73
CA LEU A 20 8.26 -5.76 -10.60
C LEU A 20 7.55 -4.91 -11.64
N THR A 21 7.91 -5.12 -12.91
CA THR A 21 7.16 -4.51 -14.01
C THR A 21 5.74 -5.08 -14.03
N PRO A 22 4.73 -4.29 -14.46
CA PRO A 22 3.35 -4.78 -14.51
C PRO A 22 3.24 -6.06 -15.34
N SER A 23 3.98 -6.14 -16.45
CA SER A 23 4.04 -7.33 -17.30
C SER A 23 4.58 -8.57 -16.55
N ALA A 24 5.60 -8.41 -15.71
CA ALA A 24 6.12 -9.50 -14.88
C ALA A 24 5.11 -9.92 -13.81
N PHE A 25 4.43 -8.96 -13.18
CA PHE A 25 3.38 -9.25 -12.20
C PHE A 25 2.22 -10.04 -12.83
N TYR A 26 1.76 -9.65 -14.03
CA TYR A 26 0.69 -10.37 -14.74
C TYR A 26 1.11 -11.77 -15.21
N ALA A 27 2.41 -11.99 -15.44
CA ALA A 27 2.97 -13.30 -15.79
C ALA A 27 3.03 -14.28 -14.59
N LEU A 28 3.01 -13.78 -13.34
CA LEU A 28 3.01 -14.64 -12.15
C LEU A 28 1.72 -15.46 -12.05
N PRO A 29 1.76 -16.67 -11.46
CA PRO A 29 0.56 -17.46 -11.22
C PRO A 29 -0.44 -16.74 -10.30
N ARG A 30 -1.74 -17.01 -10.49
CA ARG A 30 -2.83 -16.33 -9.76
C ARG A 30 -2.68 -16.35 -8.24
N ARG A 31 -2.11 -17.44 -7.69
CA ARG A 31 -1.89 -17.58 -6.24
C ARG A 31 -0.84 -16.59 -5.72
N GLU A 32 0.27 -16.43 -6.44
CA GLU A 32 1.33 -15.49 -6.06
C GLU A 32 0.84 -14.05 -6.18
N ARG A 33 0.10 -13.72 -7.24
CA ARG A 33 -0.51 -12.40 -7.39
C ARG A 33 -1.45 -12.07 -6.23
N ALA A 34 -2.30 -13.01 -5.82
CA ALA A 34 -3.20 -12.83 -4.68
C ALA A 34 -2.43 -12.64 -3.37
N PHE A 35 -1.33 -13.37 -3.17
CA PHE A 35 -0.47 -13.20 -1.99
C PHE A 35 0.19 -11.81 -1.95
N ILE A 36 0.73 -11.35 -3.09
CA ILE A 36 1.35 -10.02 -3.19
C ILE A 36 0.32 -8.92 -2.90
N ILE A 37 -0.88 -9.01 -3.47
CA ILE A 37 -1.97 -8.06 -3.22
C ILE A 37 -2.32 -8.03 -1.73
N ALA A 38 -2.54 -9.20 -1.11
CA ALA A 38 -2.87 -9.29 0.31
C ALA A 38 -1.74 -8.74 1.22
N ALA A 39 -0.47 -9.01 0.88
CA ALA A 39 0.67 -8.48 1.62
C ALA A 39 0.73 -6.94 1.54
N ILE A 40 0.43 -6.36 0.38
CA ILE A 40 0.38 -4.91 0.18
C ILE A 40 -0.78 -4.30 0.96
N ASP A 41 -1.96 -4.91 0.93
CA ASP A 41 -3.13 -4.43 1.69
C ASP A 41 -2.81 -4.32 3.20
N VAL A 42 -2.21 -5.36 3.79
CA VAL A 42 -1.78 -5.36 5.20
C VAL A 42 -0.80 -4.24 5.48
N ARG A 43 0.16 -4.01 4.58
CA ARG A 43 1.15 -2.94 4.73
C ARG A 43 0.51 -1.56 4.65
N VAL A 44 -0.37 -1.33 3.68
CA VAL A 44 -1.07 -0.04 3.50
C VAL A 44 -1.93 0.27 4.73
N GLU A 45 -2.60 -0.73 5.30
CA GLU A 45 -3.38 -0.56 6.51
C GLU A 45 -2.50 -0.16 7.71
N ALA A 46 -1.37 -0.85 7.89
CA ALA A 46 -0.41 -0.54 8.94
C ALA A 46 0.19 0.88 8.79
N GLU A 47 0.55 1.28 7.57
CA GLU A 47 1.09 2.62 7.29
C GLU A 47 0.03 3.71 7.50
N LYS A 48 -1.22 3.49 7.07
CA LYS A 48 -2.33 4.41 7.38
C LYS A 48 -2.53 4.57 8.88
N LYS A 49 -2.38 3.51 9.66
CA LYS A 49 -2.48 3.57 11.13
C LYS A 49 -1.34 4.38 11.75
N LYS A 50 -0.10 4.15 11.31
CA LYS A 50 1.07 4.94 11.73
C LYS A 50 0.92 6.41 11.36
N GLN A 51 0.49 6.71 10.13
CA GLN A 51 0.29 8.08 9.66
C GLN A 51 -0.73 8.82 10.53
N LYS A 52 -1.85 8.18 10.86
CA LYS A 52 -2.85 8.74 11.78
C LYS A 52 -2.28 8.98 13.18
N GLU A 53 -1.41 8.10 13.66
CA GLU A 53 -0.75 8.28 14.96
C GLU A 53 0.24 9.45 14.95
N ILE A 54 1.05 9.57 13.89
CA ILE A 54 1.98 10.70 13.70
C ILE A 54 1.20 12.01 13.62
N GLU A 55 0.12 12.07 12.82
CA GLU A 55 -0.73 13.26 12.70
C GLU A 55 -1.34 13.66 14.06
N ARG A 56 -1.79 12.68 14.86
CA ARG A 56 -2.28 12.92 16.22
C ARG A 56 -1.19 13.47 17.15
N LYS A 57 0.03 12.94 17.09
CA LYS A 57 1.18 13.44 17.86
C LYS A 57 1.56 14.86 17.45
N GLN A 58 1.60 15.15 16.15
CA GLN A 58 1.90 16.48 15.62
C GLN A 58 0.86 17.53 16.04
N ARG A 59 -0.44 17.18 16.02
CA ARG A 59 -1.50 18.09 16.49
C ARG A 59 -1.41 18.38 17.99
N ARG A 60 -0.99 17.40 18.80
CA ARG A 60 -0.80 17.59 20.25
C ARG A 60 0.42 18.46 20.58
N GLY A 61 1.53 18.32 19.83
CA GLY A 61 2.73 19.13 20.03
C GLY A 61 2.60 20.59 19.60
N ARG A 62 1.59 20.93 18.78
CA ARG A 62 1.35 22.29 18.27
C ARG A 62 0.47 23.15 19.19
N HIS A 63 -0.02 22.57 20.29
CA HIS A 63 -0.88 23.24 21.29
C HIS A 63 -0.12 23.62 22.57
N HIS A 64 1.21 23.52 22.57
CA HIS A 64 2.08 23.87 23.71
C HIS A 64 3.08 24.95 23.32
#